data_AF-A0A952DSE2-F1
#
_entry.id   AF-A0A952DSE2-F1
#
_cell.length_a   1.000
_cell.length_b   1.000
_cell.length_c   1.000
_cell.angle_alpha   90.00
_cell.angle_beta   90.00
_cell.angle_gamma   90.00
#
_symmetry.space_group_name_H-M   'P 1'
#
loop_
_entity.id
_entity.type
_entity.pdbx_description
1 polymer ?
#
loop_
_entity_poly.entity_id
_entity_poly.type
_entity_poly.pdbx_seq_one_letter_code
_entity_poly.pdbx_strand_id
1 'polypeptide(L)'
;VLFPGVSAYWLYFTTSANYTVAKQLVHSMKNDVVCKEFSIREIIPQELINYKGAIQMAFKRIEQNMVISSWTDSASSSLNYLDVNQFIEVPVNGCFKDKKWTEIPNEEIEEVANRFFSIGGENGWYYADMLWRMRGVIDKLFGGVGLTRGRRSKVDIETGDTIDFWRVILADKKNHRLLLFAEMKLPGEAWLEFVIVNNGNRSILKQTATFRPKGIMGRNYWYAMLPFHFFIFRNMLKRIAGKK
;
A
#
# COMPACT_ATOMS: atom_id res chain seq x y z
N VAL A 1 -20.41 -22.59 -12.09
CA VAL A 1 -20.56 -21.10 -11.99
C VAL A 1 -21.33 -20.59 -13.20
N LEU A 2 -22.54 -20.04 -13.00
CA LEU A 2 -23.45 -19.62 -14.08
C LEU A 2 -23.01 -18.34 -14.82
N PHE A 3 -22.31 -17.40 -14.16
CA PHE A 3 -21.80 -16.16 -14.78
C PHE A 3 -20.41 -15.76 -14.24
N PRO A 4 -19.31 -16.29 -14.83
CA PRO A 4 -17.95 -16.10 -14.31
C PRO A 4 -17.51 -14.65 -14.18
N GLY A 5 -17.94 -13.77 -15.08
CA GLY A 5 -17.62 -12.35 -15.03
C GLY A 5 -18.20 -11.65 -13.82
N VAL A 6 -19.49 -11.88 -13.52
CA VAL A 6 -20.18 -11.25 -12.40
C VAL A 6 -19.65 -11.76 -11.06
N SER A 7 -19.38 -13.07 -10.95
CA SER A 7 -18.78 -13.65 -9.75
C SER A 7 -17.35 -13.13 -9.50
N ALA A 8 -16.57 -12.87 -10.54
CA ALA A 8 -15.25 -12.26 -10.41
C ALA A 8 -15.33 -10.83 -9.87
N TYR A 9 -16.31 -10.03 -10.33
CA TYR A 9 -16.55 -8.70 -9.76
C TYR A 9 -16.98 -8.77 -8.30
N TRP A 10 -17.87 -9.70 -7.93
CA TRP A 10 -18.25 -9.88 -6.53
C TRP A 10 -17.05 -10.19 -5.63
N LEU A 11 -16.19 -11.14 -6.03
CA LEU A 11 -14.96 -11.45 -5.30
C LEU A 11 -14.00 -10.26 -5.26
N TYR A 12 -13.83 -9.55 -6.36
CA TYR A 12 -13.01 -8.34 -6.39
C TYR A 12 -13.51 -7.27 -5.40
N PHE A 13 -14.82 -7.04 -5.29
CA PHE A 13 -15.37 -6.06 -4.35
C PHE A 13 -15.31 -6.52 -2.89
N THR A 14 -15.52 -7.81 -2.62
CA THR A 14 -15.61 -8.36 -1.26
C THR A 14 -14.26 -8.80 -0.68
N THR A 15 -13.24 -9.01 -1.50
CA THR A 15 -11.92 -9.48 -1.07
C THR A 15 -10.81 -8.49 -1.41
N SER A 16 -9.59 -8.82 -0.97
CA SER A 16 -8.34 -8.12 -1.30
C SER A 16 -7.76 -8.54 -2.66
N ALA A 17 -8.35 -9.53 -3.34
CA ALA A 17 -7.88 -10.02 -4.63
C ALA A 17 -8.03 -8.93 -5.71
N ASN A 18 -7.01 -8.75 -6.55
CA ASN A 18 -7.15 -7.94 -7.74
C ASN A 18 -8.10 -8.62 -8.75
N TYR A 19 -8.65 -7.84 -9.68
CA TYR A 19 -9.64 -8.35 -10.63
C TYR A 19 -9.10 -9.50 -11.49
N THR A 20 -7.83 -9.46 -11.90
CA THR A 20 -7.20 -10.52 -12.70
C THR A 20 -7.19 -11.84 -11.93
N VAL A 21 -6.75 -11.83 -10.68
CA VAL A 21 -6.72 -13.03 -9.83
C VAL A 21 -8.13 -13.53 -9.53
N ALA A 22 -9.06 -12.64 -9.16
CA ALA A 22 -10.45 -13.01 -8.94
C ALA A 22 -11.08 -13.66 -10.20
N LYS A 23 -10.80 -13.11 -11.38
CA LYS A 23 -11.24 -13.68 -12.67
C LYS A 23 -10.64 -15.06 -12.91
N GLN A 24 -9.33 -15.23 -12.72
CA GLN A 24 -8.67 -16.52 -12.92
C GLN A 24 -9.15 -17.58 -11.94
N LEU A 25 -9.33 -17.22 -10.66
CA LEU A 25 -9.89 -18.11 -9.63
C LEU A 25 -11.28 -18.59 -10.04
N VAL A 26 -12.19 -17.67 -10.37
CA VAL A 26 -13.56 -18.03 -10.78
C VAL A 26 -13.58 -18.87 -12.05
N HIS A 27 -12.68 -18.58 -12.99
CA HIS A 27 -12.58 -19.38 -14.21
C HIS A 27 -12.07 -20.80 -13.90
N SER A 28 -11.08 -20.93 -13.02
CA SER A 28 -10.49 -22.21 -12.62
C SER A 28 -11.48 -23.12 -11.89
N MET A 29 -12.45 -22.56 -11.15
CA MET A 29 -13.51 -23.31 -10.46
C MET A 29 -14.44 -24.11 -11.39
N LYS A 30 -14.30 -23.96 -12.71
CA LYS A 30 -15.01 -24.81 -13.68
C LYS A 30 -14.36 -26.17 -13.87
N ASN A 31 -13.09 -26.32 -13.50
CA ASN A 31 -12.33 -27.54 -13.69
C ASN A 31 -12.23 -28.29 -12.37
N ASP A 32 -12.65 -29.55 -12.35
CA ASP A 32 -12.49 -30.42 -11.19
C ASP A 32 -11.05 -30.93 -11.10
N VAL A 33 -10.34 -30.54 -10.05
CA VAL A 33 -8.93 -30.93 -9.82
C VAL A 33 -8.87 -31.92 -8.67
N VAL A 34 -9.41 -33.13 -8.88
CA VAL A 34 -9.39 -34.22 -7.88
C VAL A 34 -8.21 -35.15 -8.18
N CYS A 35 -7.23 -35.19 -7.27
CA CYS A 35 -6.11 -36.12 -7.36
C CYS A 35 -6.58 -37.55 -7.08
N LYS A 36 -6.34 -38.47 -8.03
CA LYS A 36 -6.70 -39.89 -7.93
C LYS A 36 -5.48 -40.83 -7.86
N GLU A 37 -4.31 -40.35 -8.22
CA GLU A 37 -3.06 -41.12 -8.31
C GLU A 37 -2.12 -40.73 -7.17
N PHE A 38 -1.64 -41.72 -6.41
CA PHE A 38 -0.89 -41.49 -5.16
C PHE A 38 0.47 -42.19 -5.10
N SER A 39 0.91 -42.87 -6.17
CA SER A 39 2.21 -43.57 -6.25
C SER A 39 3.43 -42.70 -5.91
N ILE A 40 3.36 -41.39 -6.14
CA ILE A 40 4.43 -40.44 -5.77
C ILE A 40 4.83 -40.51 -4.28
N ARG A 41 3.92 -40.96 -3.41
CA ARG A 41 4.18 -41.10 -1.96
C ARG A 41 5.18 -42.19 -1.62
N GLU A 42 5.31 -43.20 -2.49
CA GLU A 42 6.30 -44.27 -2.33
C GLU A 42 7.70 -43.80 -2.74
N ILE A 43 7.76 -42.93 -3.75
CA ILE A 43 9.01 -42.37 -4.28
C ILE A 43 9.56 -41.30 -3.33
N ILE A 44 8.69 -40.46 -2.76
CA ILE A 44 9.06 -39.35 -1.88
C ILE A 44 8.21 -39.43 -0.59
N PRO A 45 8.65 -40.24 0.40
CA PRO A 45 7.95 -40.34 1.67
C PRO A 45 8.11 -39.05 2.48
N GLN A 46 6.99 -38.41 2.80
CA GLN A 46 6.93 -37.20 3.61
C GLN A 46 5.65 -37.16 4.44
N GLU A 47 5.70 -36.49 5.59
CA GLU A 47 4.49 -36.22 6.37
C GLU A 47 3.61 -35.19 5.66
N LEU A 48 2.41 -35.62 5.28
CA LEU A 48 1.44 -34.76 4.60
C LEU A 48 0.59 -34.01 5.64
N ILE A 49 0.45 -32.71 5.43
CA ILE A 49 -0.42 -31.86 6.24
C ILE A 49 -1.81 -31.87 5.63
N ASN A 50 -2.83 -32.17 6.43
CA ASN A 50 -4.20 -32.08 5.96
C ASN A 50 -4.62 -30.61 5.74
N TYR A 51 -5.65 -30.39 4.92
CA TYR A 51 -6.11 -29.04 4.57
C TYR A 51 -6.34 -28.14 5.79
N LYS A 52 -7.03 -28.64 6.81
CA LYS A 52 -7.36 -27.87 8.03
C LYS A 52 -6.09 -27.46 8.78
N GLY A 53 -5.13 -28.36 8.91
CA GLY A 53 -3.82 -28.10 9.52
C GLY A 53 -3.03 -27.06 8.73
N ALA A 54 -3.02 -27.15 7.40
CA ALA A 54 -2.36 -26.16 6.54
C ALA A 54 -2.96 -24.75 6.72
N ILE A 55 -4.28 -24.64 6.79
CA ILE A 55 -4.97 -23.37 7.05
C ILE A 55 -4.64 -22.82 8.44
N GLN A 56 -4.66 -23.65 9.48
CA GLN A 56 -4.29 -23.23 10.84
C GLN A 56 -2.84 -22.75 10.92
N MET A 57 -1.90 -23.46 10.28
CA MET A 57 -0.50 -23.04 10.21
C MET A 57 -0.34 -21.71 9.47
N ALA A 58 -1.10 -21.50 8.39
CA ALA A 58 -1.10 -20.23 7.66
C ALA A 58 -1.57 -19.07 8.53
N PHE A 59 -2.69 -19.22 9.25
CA PHE A 59 -3.17 -18.19 10.17
C PHE A 59 -2.16 -17.89 11.29
N LYS A 60 -1.55 -18.92 11.88
CA LYS A 60 -0.52 -18.75 12.91
C LYS A 60 0.69 -17.95 12.40
N ARG A 61 1.14 -18.21 11.16
CA ARG A 61 2.23 -17.43 10.53
C ARG A 61 1.85 -15.97 10.31
N ILE A 62 0.61 -15.70 9.91
CA ILE A 62 0.08 -14.33 9.73
C ILE A 62 0.04 -13.60 11.07
N GLU A 63 -0.48 -14.23 12.13
CA GLU A 63 -0.53 -13.65 13.48
C GLU A 63 0.87 -13.31 14.01
N GLN A 64 1.87 -14.13 13.70
CA GLN A 64 3.25 -13.93 14.10
C GLN A 64 4.03 -12.94 13.21
N ASN A 65 3.39 -12.30 12.21
CA ASN A 65 4.04 -11.47 11.19
C ASN A 65 5.23 -12.16 10.48
N MET A 66 5.22 -13.49 10.36
CA MET A 66 6.31 -14.27 9.73
C MET A 66 6.11 -14.45 8.22
N VAL A 67 5.27 -13.63 7.60
CA VAL A 67 5.02 -13.69 6.15
C VAL A 67 6.12 -12.91 5.46
N ILE A 68 7.03 -13.62 4.81
CA ILE A 68 8.20 -13.04 4.12
C ILE A 68 7.77 -12.23 2.89
N SER A 69 6.75 -12.67 2.16
CA SER A 69 6.28 -12.03 0.92
C SER A 69 4.76 -12.16 0.77
N SER A 70 4.09 -11.13 0.25
CA SER A 70 2.66 -11.19 -0.05
C SER A 70 2.38 -11.18 -1.56
N TRP A 71 1.27 -11.79 -1.98
CA TRP A 71 0.80 -11.76 -3.38
C TRP A 71 0.50 -10.33 -3.91
N THR A 72 0.23 -9.40 -3.00
CA THR A 72 0.01 -7.98 -3.27
C THR A 72 1.32 -7.27 -3.63
N ASP A 73 2.45 -7.87 -3.28
CA ASP A 73 3.79 -7.42 -3.68
C ASP A 73 4.15 -7.95 -5.07
N SER A 74 3.72 -9.16 -5.43
CA SER A 74 4.14 -9.84 -6.67
C SER A 74 3.22 -9.65 -7.89
N ALA A 75 1.96 -9.20 -7.71
CA ALA A 75 0.95 -9.37 -8.76
C ALA A 75 0.06 -8.15 -9.07
N SER A 76 0.43 -6.92 -8.74
CA SER A 76 -0.22 -5.79 -9.42
C SER A 76 0.34 -5.71 -10.84
N SER A 77 -0.46 -6.09 -11.83
CA SER A 77 -0.16 -6.05 -13.28
C SER A 77 0.39 -4.72 -13.82
N SER A 78 0.43 -3.68 -13.00
CA SER A 78 1.16 -2.42 -13.23
C SER A 78 2.69 -2.55 -13.14
N LEU A 79 3.23 -3.56 -12.46
CA LEU A 79 4.65 -3.64 -12.08
C LEU A 79 5.56 -4.34 -13.09
N ASN A 80 5.03 -5.06 -14.08
CA ASN A 80 5.87 -5.48 -15.22
C ASN A 80 6.34 -4.26 -16.07
N TYR A 81 5.79 -3.07 -15.82
CA TYR A 81 6.13 -1.81 -16.50
C TYR A 81 6.77 -0.74 -15.60
N LEU A 82 6.74 -0.92 -14.27
CA LEU A 82 7.27 0.07 -13.32
C LEU A 82 8.50 -0.53 -12.66
N ASP A 83 9.66 -0.37 -13.31
CA ASP A 83 10.93 -0.52 -12.61
C ASP A 83 10.91 0.47 -11.44
N VAL A 84 10.71 -0.03 -10.22
CA VAL A 84 10.58 0.76 -8.98
C VAL A 84 11.72 1.77 -8.86
N ASN A 85 12.90 1.47 -9.42
CA ASN A 85 14.04 2.38 -9.49
C ASN A 85 13.74 3.68 -10.23
N GLN A 86 12.91 3.66 -11.28
CA GLN A 86 12.55 4.86 -12.06
C GLN A 86 11.74 5.88 -11.25
N PHE A 87 11.10 5.45 -10.16
CA PHE A 87 10.23 6.29 -9.34
C PHE A 87 10.87 6.70 -8.00
N ILE A 88 12.10 6.24 -7.72
CA ILE A 88 12.89 6.66 -6.56
C ILE A 88 13.23 8.15 -6.67
N GLU A 89 13.53 8.61 -7.89
CA GLU A 89 13.74 10.03 -8.17
C GLU A 89 12.42 10.74 -8.43
N VAL A 90 11.96 11.50 -7.43
CA VAL A 90 10.74 12.31 -7.56
C VAL A 90 10.97 13.40 -8.63
N PRO A 91 10.10 13.50 -9.65
CA PRO A 91 10.29 14.48 -10.72
C PRO A 91 10.27 15.91 -10.19
N VAL A 92 11.15 16.74 -10.75
CA VAL A 92 11.32 18.14 -10.33
C VAL A 92 10.49 19.08 -11.19
N ASN A 93 10.50 18.87 -12.51
CA ASN A 93 9.89 19.79 -13.48
C ASN A 93 8.40 19.48 -13.70
N GLY A 94 7.60 20.53 -13.90
CA GLY A 94 6.18 20.41 -14.24
C GLY A 94 5.31 19.81 -13.12
N CYS A 95 5.82 19.72 -11.90
CA CYS A 95 5.13 19.11 -10.77
C CYS A 95 4.57 20.19 -9.82
N PHE A 96 3.39 19.93 -9.26
CA PHE A 96 2.88 20.65 -8.11
C PHE A 96 3.37 20.00 -6.82
N LYS A 97 3.72 20.82 -5.83
CA LYS A 97 4.24 20.33 -4.54
C LYS A 97 3.49 21.01 -3.41
N ASP A 98 2.99 20.21 -2.46
CA ASP A 98 2.56 20.69 -1.15
C ASP A 98 3.58 20.22 -0.11
N LYS A 99 4.25 21.19 0.52
CA LYS A 99 5.29 20.95 1.52
C LYS A 99 4.80 21.42 2.88
N LYS A 100 4.81 20.52 3.85
CA LYS A 100 4.52 20.80 5.26
C LYS A 100 5.72 20.38 6.09
N TRP A 101 6.01 21.10 7.17
CA TRP A 101 7.09 20.76 8.07
C TRP A 101 6.77 21.17 9.50
N THR A 102 7.37 20.49 10.47
CA THR A 102 7.25 20.83 11.88
C THR A 102 8.52 20.43 12.62
N GLU A 103 8.95 21.26 13.57
CA GLU A 103 10.06 20.93 14.46
C GLU A 103 9.61 19.85 15.46
N ILE A 104 10.49 18.88 15.72
CA ILE A 104 10.31 17.81 16.70
C ILE A 104 11.50 17.81 17.68
N PRO A 105 11.30 17.39 18.94
CA PRO A 105 12.42 17.20 19.87
C PRO A 105 13.40 16.13 19.35
N ASN A 106 14.69 16.32 19.58
CA ASN A 106 15.72 15.39 19.12
C ASN A 106 15.57 14.00 19.78
N GLU A 107 15.10 13.94 21.02
CA GLU A 107 14.80 12.69 21.73
C GLU A 107 13.61 11.91 21.14
N GLU A 108 12.73 12.56 20.37
CA GLU A 108 11.53 11.93 19.79
C GLU A 108 11.73 11.44 18.34
N ILE A 109 12.91 11.61 17.74
CA ILE A 109 13.17 11.26 16.33
C ILE A 109 12.75 9.83 16.01
N GLU A 110 13.19 8.87 16.82
CA GLU A 110 12.91 7.45 16.61
C GLU A 110 11.41 7.13 16.78
N GLU A 111 10.74 7.76 17.74
CA GLU A 111 9.31 7.57 17.95
C GLU A 111 8.49 8.13 16.78
N VAL A 112 8.82 9.34 16.32
CA VAL A 112 8.19 9.98 15.16
C VAL A 112 8.46 9.17 13.88
N ALA A 113 9.67 8.65 13.72
CA ALA A 113 10.02 7.77 12.61
C ALA A 113 9.18 6.50 12.61
N ASN A 114 9.10 5.83 13.76
CA ASN A 114 8.27 4.63 13.93
C ASN A 114 6.81 4.90 13.59
N ARG A 115 6.26 6.07 13.95
CA ARG A 115 4.89 6.44 13.60
C ARG A 115 4.66 6.51 12.09
N PHE A 116 5.52 7.19 11.32
CA PHE A 116 5.31 7.25 9.87
C PHE A 116 5.66 5.93 9.15
N PHE A 117 6.61 5.14 9.67
CA PHE A 117 6.83 3.76 9.21
C PHE A 117 5.72 2.79 9.63
N SER A 118 4.77 3.23 10.46
CA SER A 118 3.61 2.45 10.86
C SER A 118 2.29 2.99 10.26
N ILE A 119 2.35 3.94 9.32
CA ILE A 119 1.15 4.47 8.61
C ILE A 119 0.40 3.36 7.92
N GLY A 120 -0.93 3.36 8.02
CA GLY A 120 -1.83 2.39 7.39
C GLY A 120 -2.24 1.27 8.34
N GLY A 121 -3.00 0.29 7.83
CA GLY A 121 -3.49 -0.82 8.66
C GLY A 121 -4.37 -0.33 9.83
N GLU A 122 -4.10 -0.83 11.04
CA GLU A 122 -4.86 -0.45 12.25
C GLU A 122 -4.56 0.99 12.71
N ASN A 123 -3.40 1.55 12.36
CA ASN A 123 -3.03 2.93 12.72
C ASN A 123 -3.68 3.98 11.81
N GLY A 124 -4.14 3.58 10.62
CA GLY A 124 -4.67 4.49 9.61
C GLY A 124 -3.66 5.54 9.13
N TRP A 125 -4.17 6.65 8.60
CA TRP A 125 -3.38 7.77 8.08
C TRP A 125 -3.21 8.89 9.10
N TYR A 126 -3.44 8.60 10.39
CA TYR A 126 -3.47 9.54 11.51
C TYR A 126 -4.53 10.65 11.42
N TYR A 127 -5.05 11.00 10.24
CA TYR A 127 -6.09 12.01 10.09
C TYR A 127 -6.99 11.74 8.88
N ALA A 128 -8.27 12.05 9.05
CA ALA A 128 -9.30 11.94 8.02
C ALA A 128 -9.37 10.56 7.35
N ASP A 129 -9.22 9.48 8.13
CA ASP A 129 -9.31 8.10 7.63
C ASP A 129 -10.59 7.84 6.84
N MET A 130 -11.69 8.51 7.19
CA MET A 130 -12.94 8.46 6.41
C MET A 130 -12.76 8.96 4.97
N LEU A 131 -12.02 10.06 4.75
CA LEU A 131 -11.75 10.59 3.40
C LEU A 131 -10.88 9.62 2.60
N TRP A 132 -9.86 9.04 3.25
CA TRP A 132 -9.04 7.99 2.64
C TRP A 132 -9.89 6.77 2.27
N ARG A 133 -10.78 6.34 3.17
CA ARG A 133 -11.77 5.27 2.95
C ARG A 133 -12.65 5.53 1.74
N MET A 134 -13.27 6.71 1.68
CA MET A 134 -14.11 7.12 0.54
C MET A 134 -13.30 7.14 -0.75
N ARG A 135 -12.08 7.68 -0.72
CA ARG A 135 -11.22 7.71 -1.91
C ARG A 135 -10.90 6.30 -2.41
N GLY A 136 -10.61 5.36 -1.52
CA GLY A 136 -10.36 3.98 -1.92
C GLY A 136 -11.58 3.28 -2.50
N VAL A 137 -12.79 3.57 -2.00
CA VAL A 137 -14.03 3.05 -2.60
C VAL A 137 -14.21 3.60 -4.01
N ILE A 138 -14.05 4.92 -4.20
CA ILE A 138 -14.13 5.56 -5.52
C ILE A 138 -13.11 4.93 -6.47
N ASP A 139 -11.87 4.77 -6.03
CA ASP A 139 -10.81 4.14 -6.81
C ASP A 139 -11.21 2.72 -7.25
N LYS A 140 -11.71 1.90 -6.30
CA LYS A 140 -12.15 0.53 -6.58
C LYS A 140 -13.30 0.48 -7.58
N LEU A 141 -14.26 1.41 -7.51
CA LEU A 141 -15.39 1.56 -8.45
C LEU A 141 -14.91 1.85 -9.87
N PHE A 142 -13.87 2.68 -10.03
CA PHE A 142 -13.27 2.95 -11.32
C PHE A 142 -12.25 1.88 -11.75
N GLY A 143 -12.15 0.75 -11.03
CA GLY A 143 -11.24 -0.36 -11.34
C GLY A 143 -9.79 -0.10 -10.98
N GLY A 144 -9.55 0.77 -10.00
CA GLY A 144 -8.26 0.96 -9.35
C GLY A 144 -7.99 -0.11 -8.29
N VAL A 145 -7.08 0.17 -7.37
CA VAL A 145 -6.56 -0.80 -6.40
C VAL A 145 -7.36 -0.79 -5.10
N GLY A 146 -7.96 0.34 -4.73
CA GLY A 146 -8.70 0.54 -3.48
C GLY A 146 -7.81 0.47 -2.23
N LEU A 147 -8.42 0.34 -1.04
CA LEU A 147 -7.66 0.24 0.23
C LEU A 147 -7.49 -1.19 0.75
N THR A 148 -8.15 -2.17 0.14
CA THR A 148 -8.23 -3.54 0.67
C THR A 148 -6.99 -4.39 0.40
N ARG A 149 -5.85 -3.82 0.01
CA ARG A 149 -4.67 -4.64 -0.36
C ARG A 149 -3.97 -5.32 0.82
N GLY A 150 -4.35 -5.05 2.07
CA GLY A 150 -3.68 -5.67 3.20
C GLY A 150 -2.19 -5.28 3.25
N ARG A 151 -1.44 -5.87 4.18
CA ARG A 151 0.00 -5.61 4.38
C ARG A 151 0.72 -6.88 4.77
N ARG A 152 2.03 -6.93 4.46
CA ARG A 152 2.95 -7.99 4.91
C ARG A 152 3.11 -8.00 6.43
N SER A 153 3.29 -6.82 7.03
CA SER A 153 3.43 -6.63 8.47
C SER A 153 2.60 -5.43 8.96
N LYS A 154 2.11 -5.55 10.20
CA LYS A 154 1.39 -4.45 10.89
C LYS A 154 2.31 -3.34 11.39
N VAL A 155 3.56 -3.68 11.67
CA VAL A 155 4.54 -2.80 12.36
C VAL A 155 5.76 -2.50 11.51
N ASP A 156 5.96 -3.26 10.42
CA ASP A 156 7.11 -3.11 9.54
C ASP A 156 6.68 -2.68 8.14
N ILE A 157 7.51 -1.83 7.52
CA ILE A 157 7.43 -1.39 6.14
C ILE A 157 8.77 -1.64 5.47
N GLU A 158 8.73 -2.38 4.38
CA GLU A 158 9.84 -2.57 3.47
C GLU A 158 9.55 -1.98 2.09
N THR A 159 10.61 -1.68 1.34
CA THR A 159 10.49 -1.28 -0.05
C THR A 159 9.74 -2.35 -0.83
N GLY A 160 8.73 -1.93 -1.61
CA GLY A 160 7.84 -2.82 -2.33
C GLY A 160 6.54 -3.12 -1.59
N ASP A 161 6.42 -2.88 -0.29
CA ASP A 161 5.15 -3.10 0.44
C ASP A 161 4.03 -2.18 -0.08
N THR A 162 2.77 -2.63 -0.01
CA THR A 162 1.61 -1.78 -0.26
C THR A 162 1.03 -1.20 1.03
N ILE A 163 0.66 0.08 0.99
CA ILE A 163 -0.12 0.76 2.02
C ILE A 163 -1.39 1.28 1.36
N ASP A 164 -2.47 0.52 1.48
CA ASP A 164 -3.72 0.78 0.77
C ASP A 164 -3.50 0.89 -0.75
N PHE A 165 -3.60 2.10 -1.31
CA PHE A 165 -3.35 2.40 -2.72
C PHE A 165 -1.99 3.06 -2.98
N TRP A 166 -1.11 3.06 -1.99
CA TRP A 166 0.26 3.52 -2.11
C TRP A 166 1.22 2.33 -2.18
N ARG A 167 2.26 2.45 -3.00
CA ARG A 167 3.42 1.57 -3.02
C ARG A 167 4.56 2.24 -2.29
N VAL A 168 5.24 1.49 -1.44
CA VAL A 168 6.49 1.93 -0.81
C VAL A 168 7.60 1.81 -1.83
N ILE A 169 8.12 2.94 -2.30
CA ILE A 169 9.23 2.99 -3.27
C ILE A 169 10.58 3.02 -2.55
N LEU A 170 10.63 3.65 -1.36
CA LEU A 170 11.82 3.67 -0.52
C LEU A 170 11.39 3.69 0.95
N ALA A 171 11.88 2.71 1.72
CA ALA A 171 11.81 2.71 3.18
C ALA A 171 13.23 2.69 3.76
N ASP A 172 13.79 3.88 3.99
CA ASP A 172 15.12 4.05 4.57
C ASP A 172 15.00 4.40 6.05
N LYS A 173 15.02 3.37 6.90
CA LYS A 173 14.94 3.52 8.36
C LYS A 173 16.17 4.22 8.95
N LYS A 174 17.34 4.12 8.31
CA LYS A 174 18.59 4.70 8.84
C LYS A 174 18.60 6.22 8.69
N ASN A 175 18.10 6.71 7.55
CA ASN A 175 18.00 8.14 7.26
C ASN A 175 16.59 8.70 7.52
N HIS A 176 15.72 7.94 8.19
CA HIS A 176 14.34 8.30 8.52
C HIS A 176 13.56 8.86 7.34
N ARG A 177 13.59 8.16 6.20
CA ARG A 177 12.94 8.56 4.95
C ARG A 177 11.99 7.48 4.44
N LEU A 178 10.76 7.87 4.18
CA LEU A 178 9.73 7.02 3.56
C LEU A 178 9.19 7.71 2.31
N LEU A 179 9.27 7.05 1.15
CA LEU A 179 8.73 7.52 -0.12
C LEU A 179 7.64 6.57 -0.60
N LEU A 180 6.45 7.14 -0.81
CA LEU A 180 5.28 6.44 -1.29
C LEU A 180 4.91 6.93 -2.69
N PHE A 181 4.49 6.02 -3.55
CA PHE A 181 3.94 6.30 -4.88
C PHE A 181 2.49 5.85 -4.97
N ALA A 182 1.60 6.67 -5.51
CA ALA A 182 0.19 6.33 -5.63
C ALA A 182 -0.07 5.40 -6.81
N GLU A 183 -0.65 4.22 -6.55
CA GLU A 183 -1.13 3.27 -7.56
C GLU A 183 -2.64 3.42 -7.86
N MET A 184 -3.36 4.26 -7.12
CA MET A 184 -4.77 4.58 -7.44
C MET A 184 -4.89 5.23 -8.82
N LYS A 185 -6.10 5.25 -9.37
CA LYS A 185 -6.39 6.00 -10.58
C LYS A 185 -6.43 7.50 -10.29
N LEU A 186 -5.55 8.22 -10.96
CA LEU A 186 -5.51 9.68 -10.96
C LEU A 186 -5.07 10.20 -12.35
N PRO A 187 -5.49 11.42 -12.74
CA PRO A 187 -5.07 12.06 -13.99
C PRO A 187 -3.64 12.63 -13.88
N GLY A 188 -2.68 11.79 -13.52
CA GLY A 188 -1.30 12.16 -13.25
C GLY A 188 -0.57 11.08 -12.46
N GLU A 189 0.51 11.48 -11.80
CA GLU A 189 1.27 10.66 -10.86
C GLU A 189 1.43 11.40 -9.55
N ALA A 190 1.45 10.67 -8.42
CA ALA A 190 1.54 11.27 -7.10
C ALA A 190 2.54 10.54 -6.22
N TRP A 191 3.31 11.32 -5.47
CA TRP A 191 4.24 10.86 -4.45
C TRP A 191 3.91 11.52 -3.12
N LEU A 192 4.13 10.79 -2.04
CA LEU A 192 4.08 11.31 -0.69
C LEU A 192 5.36 10.89 0.02
N GLU A 193 6.13 11.88 0.44
CA GLU A 193 7.42 11.68 1.11
C GLU A 193 7.35 12.17 2.55
N PHE A 194 7.89 11.37 3.47
CA PHE A 194 8.21 11.75 4.84
C PHE A 194 9.72 11.66 5.03
N VAL A 195 10.33 12.69 5.61
CA VAL A 195 11.75 12.69 5.95
C VAL A 195 12.00 13.47 7.23
N ILE A 196 12.82 12.94 8.12
CA ILE A 196 13.37 13.71 9.24
C ILE A 196 14.73 14.24 8.84
N VAL A 197 14.93 15.55 9.01
CA VAL A 197 16.23 16.19 8.82
C VAL A 197 16.70 16.70 10.17
N ASN A 198 17.82 16.16 10.66
CA ASN A 198 18.45 16.57 11.91
C ASN A 198 19.81 17.23 11.62
N ASN A 199 20.00 18.45 12.12
CA ASN A 199 21.25 19.21 11.98
C ASN A 199 22.00 19.34 13.33
N GLY A 200 21.80 18.41 14.26
CA GLY A 200 22.38 18.40 15.62
C GLY A 200 21.57 19.22 16.63
N ASN A 201 21.26 20.48 16.31
CA ASN A 201 20.51 21.36 17.22
C ASN A 201 18.99 21.32 17.04
N ARG A 202 18.52 20.90 15.87
CA ARG A 202 17.09 20.87 15.53
C ARG A 202 16.78 19.68 14.65
N SER A 203 15.64 19.07 14.93
CA SER A 203 15.05 18.02 14.10
C SER A 203 13.76 18.51 13.47
N ILE A 204 13.64 18.32 12.16
CA ILE A 204 12.49 18.78 11.38
C ILE A 204 11.89 17.58 10.66
N LEU A 205 10.64 17.26 10.99
CA LEU A 205 9.82 16.35 10.20
C LEU A 205 9.27 17.12 8.99
N LYS A 206 9.62 16.67 7.79
CA LYS A 206 9.11 17.19 6.52
C LYS A 206 8.18 16.19 5.89
N GLN A 207 7.08 16.70 5.34
CA GLN A 207 6.16 15.95 4.52
C GLN A 207 5.98 16.68 3.19
N THR A 208 6.22 15.97 2.08
CA THR A 208 6.10 16.51 0.73
C THR A 208 5.14 15.66 -0.09
N ALA A 209 4.00 16.22 -0.48
CA ALA A 209 3.15 15.65 -1.51
C ALA A 209 3.56 16.25 -2.86
N THR A 210 4.02 15.40 -3.79
CA THR A 210 4.36 15.83 -5.17
C THR A 210 3.36 15.23 -6.13
N PHE A 211 2.84 16.03 -7.06
CA PHE A 211 1.91 15.59 -8.08
C PHE A 211 2.38 16.06 -9.46
N ARG A 212 2.55 15.11 -10.39
CA ARG A 212 2.85 15.38 -11.79
C ARG A 212 1.54 15.30 -12.59
N PRO A 213 0.92 16.43 -12.95
CA PRO A 213 -0.35 16.43 -13.68
C PRO A 213 -0.17 15.92 -15.12
N LYS A 214 -1.13 15.12 -15.59
CA LYS A 214 -1.24 14.77 -17.01
C LYS A 214 -2.33 15.62 -17.69
N GLY A 215 -1.91 16.51 -18.59
CA GLY A 215 -2.82 17.40 -19.34
C GLY A 215 -3.61 18.38 -18.45
N ILE A 216 -4.71 18.90 -18.99
CA ILE A 216 -5.55 19.90 -18.32
C ILE A 216 -6.34 19.26 -17.16
N MET A 217 -6.85 18.03 -17.36
CA MET A 217 -7.59 17.30 -16.32
C MET A 217 -6.74 17.07 -15.07
N GLY A 218 -5.44 16.78 -15.22
CA GLY A 218 -4.52 16.65 -14.09
C GLY A 218 -4.39 17.93 -13.28
N ARG A 219 -4.27 19.08 -13.97
CA ARG A 219 -4.17 20.39 -13.30
C ARG A 219 -5.46 20.73 -12.55
N ASN A 220 -6.62 20.56 -13.20
CA ASN A 220 -7.91 20.80 -12.56
C ASN A 220 -8.11 19.92 -11.33
N TYR A 221 -7.74 18.64 -11.45
CA TYR A 221 -7.78 17.70 -10.34
C TYR A 221 -6.94 18.17 -9.15
N TRP A 222 -5.71 18.64 -9.40
CA TRP A 222 -4.86 19.18 -8.33
C TRP A 222 -5.52 20.35 -7.60
N TYR A 223 -6.03 21.33 -8.34
CA TYR A 223 -6.68 22.51 -7.76
C TYR A 223 -7.95 22.16 -6.98
N ALA A 224 -8.75 21.21 -7.47
CA ALA A 224 -9.93 20.72 -6.75
C ALA A 224 -9.57 20.03 -5.42
N MET A 225 -8.38 19.40 -5.35
CA MET A 225 -7.91 18.69 -4.15
C MET A 225 -7.16 19.56 -3.15
N LEU A 226 -6.70 20.77 -3.53
CA LEU A 226 -5.99 21.70 -2.64
C LEU A 226 -6.64 21.95 -1.27
N PRO A 227 -7.95 22.22 -1.16
CA PRO A 227 -8.56 22.43 0.16
C PRO A 227 -8.42 21.18 1.04
N PHE A 228 -8.64 19.99 0.47
CA PHE A 228 -8.48 18.73 1.19
C PHE A 228 -7.02 18.49 1.58
N HIS A 229 -6.05 18.72 0.67
CA HIS A 229 -4.63 18.59 0.97
C HIS A 229 -4.22 19.47 2.16
N PHE A 230 -4.68 20.72 2.19
CA PHE A 230 -4.36 21.64 3.28
C PHE A 230 -4.81 21.09 4.64
N PHE A 231 -6.04 20.58 4.75
CA PHE A 231 -6.54 20.04 6.03
C PHE A 231 -5.95 18.66 6.35
N ILE A 232 -5.85 17.77 5.37
CA ILE A 232 -5.39 16.40 5.58
C ILE A 232 -3.92 16.38 5.97
N PHE A 233 -3.06 16.97 5.14
CA PHE A 233 -1.61 16.88 5.31
C PHE A 233 -1.12 17.67 6.52
N ARG A 234 -1.72 18.83 6.83
CA ARG A 234 -1.35 19.60 8.02
C ARG A 234 -1.64 18.83 9.31
N ASN A 235 -2.81 18.21 9.42
CA ASN A 235 -3.19 17.50 10.64
C ASN A 235 -2.54 16.11 10.74
N MET A 236 -2.33 15.44 9.61
CA MET A 236 -1.54 14.21 9.56
C MET A 236 -0.11 14.47 10.08
N LEU A 237 0.56 15.51 9.59
CA LEU A 237 1.90 15.87 10.05
C LEU A 237 1.96 16.14 11.57
N LYS A 238 0.99 16.89 12.10
CA LYS A 238 0.91 17.18 13.54
C LYS A 238 0.79 15.93 14.39
N ARG A 239 -0.08 15.00 13.99
CA ARG A 239 -0.31 13.76 14.73
C ARG A 239 0.86 12.80 14.67
N ILE A 240 1.53 12.70 13.52
CA ILE A 240 2.79 11.96 13.39
C ILE A 240 3.86 12.58 14.31
N ALA A 241 3.93 13.91 14.38
CA ALA A 241 4.83 14.63 15.28
C ALA A 241 4.41 14.60 16.76
N GLY A 242 3.34 13.88 17.14
CA GLY A 242 2.89 13.78 18.54
C GLY A 242 2.21 15.03 19.09
N LYS A 243 1.92 16.02 18.23
CA LYS A 243 1.26 17.28 18.61
C LYS A 243 -0.26 17.09 18.58
N LYS A 244 -0.92 17.49 19.68
CA LYS A 244 -2.39 17.51 19.79
C LYS A 244 -3.03 18.54 18.86
#